data_AF-A0A343W0K4-F1
#
_entry.id   AF-A0A343W0K4-F1
#
_cell.length_a   1.000
_cell.length_b   1.000
_cell.length_c   1.000
_cell.angle_alpha   90.00
_cell.angle_beta   90.00
_cell.angle_gamma   90.00
#
_symmetry.space_group_name_H-M   'P 1'
#
loop_
_entity.id
_entity.type
_entity.pdbx_description
1 polymer ?
#
loop_
_entity_poly.entity_id
_entity_poly.type
_entity_poly.pdbx_seq_one_letter_code
_entity_poly.pdbx_strand_id
1 'polypeptide(L)'
;IEMKKKHVQKFIDRFRCNSKRASLVQSRIKLLNKLPVINLEKEETPFSFSFLEPFYISNVLIRLKDISFKNAMFKNIQIKKNENIIIGDNVNETNLKINLESSNTNKIEGLVSTNKIDNYKYKHEFLFKNASFEVDMDSRIAICGVNGSGKTTLIKIILDLIDVFDGELYVSNKANIGYYSQYHVDSLNPIFNSIQQLQYNYSSKNIKEEEAIKYFNKFNIQTNILYEPIYVLSGGQKSKLALAILAYKNPNILILDEPSNHLDIESVQALIVALNLYKGGII
;
A
#
# COMPACT_ATOMS: atom_id res chain seq x y z
N ILE A 1 -17.56 21.04 4.04
CA ILE A 1 -18.80 21.65 3.47
C ILE A 1 -20.02 20.73 3.64
N GLU A 2 -19.87 19.41 3.52
CA GLU A 2 -20.95 18.43 3.73
C GLU A 2 -21.62 18.49 5.12
N MET A 3 -20.87 18.68 6.20
CA MET A 3 -21.46 18.85 7.54
C MET A 3 -22.43 20.04 7.61
N LYS A 4 -22.13 21.15 6.90
CA LYS A 4 -23.04 22.31 6.83
C LYS A 4 -24.30 21.98 6.02
N LYS A 5 -24.18 21.23 4.91
CA LYS A 5 -25.35 20.76 4.11
C LYS A 5 -26.25 19.84 4.94
N LYS A 6 -25.69 18.84 5.61
CA LYS A 6 -26.45 17.92 6.50
C LYS A 6 -27.15 18.67 7.64
N HIS A 7 -26.51 19.68 8.21
CA HIS A 7 -27.10 20.47 9.28
C HIS A 7 -28.28 21.33 8.81
N VAL A 8 -28.15 21.98 7.64
CA VAL A 8 -29.24 22.76 7.02
C VAL A 8 -30.39 21.86 6.58
N GLN A 9 -30.10 20.68 6.04
CA GLN A 9 -31.12 19.70 5.64
C GLN A 9 -31.97 19.22 6.83
N LYS A 10 -31.33 18.84 7.96
CA LYS A 10 -32.04 18.46 9.19
C LYS A 10 -32.95 19.56 9.73
N PHE A 11 -32.58 20.84 9.54
CA PHE A 11 -33.40 21.97 9.94
C PHE A 11 -34.62 22.14 9.02
N ILE A 12 -34.43 21.99 7.70
CA ILE A 12 -35.52 22.04 6.72
C ILE A 12 -36.53 20.94 6.99
N ASP A 13 -36.09 19.69 7.17
CA ASP A 13 -36.97 18.55 7.40
C ASP A 13 -37.78 18.70 8.70
N ARG A 14 -37.18 19.27 9.74
CA ARG A 14 -37.83 19.52 11.04
C ARG A 14 -38.91 20.60 10.99
N PHE A 15 -38.77 21.60 10.12
CA PHE A 15 -39.68 22.77 10.10
C PHE A 15 -40.51 22.90 8.81
N ARG A 16 -40.45 21.91 7.92
CA ARG A 16 -41.15 21.89 6.62
C ARG A 16 -42.67 22.08 6.74
N CYS A 17 -43.27 21.58 7.82
CA CYS A 17 -44.72 21.63 8.05
C CYS A 17 -45.18 22.77 8.95
N ASN A 18 -44.29 23.67 9.39
CA ASN A 18 -44.63 24.77 10.30
C ASN A 18 -44.85 26.09 9.53
N SER A 19 -46.12 26.48 9.39
CA SER A 19 -46.55 27.66 8.60
C SER A 19 -45.89 28.97 9.06
N LYS A 20 -45.64 29.15 10.36
CA LYS A 20 -45.01 30.36 10.91
C LYS A 20 -43.53 30.52 10.53
N ARG A 21 -42.85 29.44 10.14
CA ARG A 21 -41.41 29.43 9.78
C ARG A 21 -41.17 29.18 8.29
N ALA A 22 -42.22 29.19 7.48
CA ALA A 22 -42.15 28.91 6.04
C ALA A 22 -41.15 29.82 5.30
N SER A 23 -41.12 31.12 5.61
CA SER A 23 -40.19 32.08 5.00
C SER A 23 -38.72 31.77 5.32
N LEU A 24 -38.44 31.33 6.54
CA LEU A 24 -37.09 30.95 6.98
C LEU A 24 -36.63 29.64 6.34
N VAL A 25 -37.53 28.66 6.21
CA VAL A 25 -37.28 27.39 5.52
C VAL A 25 -37.03 27.64 4.03
N GLN A 26 -37.84 28.49 3.39
CA GLN A 26 -37.65 28.90 1.99
C GLN A 26 -36.29 29.58 1.77
N SER A 27 -35.88 30.49 2.66
CA SER A 27 -34.56 31.13 2.61
C SER A 27 -33.43 30.10 2.68
N ARG A 28 -33.53 29.10 3.59
CA ARG A 28 -32.53 28.05 3.76
C ARG A 28 -32.50 27.05 2.60
N ILE A 29 -33.64 26.73 1.99
CA ILE A 29 -33.72 25.94 0.75
C ILE A 29 -32.98 26.69 -0.38
N LYS A 30 -33.23 28.00 -0.52
CA LYS A 30 -32.56 28.84 -1.52
C LYS A 30 -31.05 28.92 -1.27
N LEU A 31 -30.64 28.90 -0.01
CA LEU A 31 -29.23 28.86 0.42
C LEU A 31 -28.59 27.49 0.11
N LEU A 32 -29.32 26.39 0.34
CA LEU A 32 -28.87 25.04 0.00
C LEU A 32 -28.66 24.89 -1.52
N ASN A 33 -29.56 25.47 -2.32
CA ASN A 33 -29.47 25.46 -3.79
C ASN A 33 -28.37 26.39 -4.34
N LYS A 34 -27.99 27.43 -3.58
CA LYS A 34 -26.89 28.35 -3.92
C LYS A 34 -25.51 27.89 -3.45
N LEU A 35 -25.44 26.91 -2.55
CA LEU A 35 -24.14 26.32 -2.21
C LEU A 35 -23.59 25.69 -3.49
N PRO A 36 -22.34 25.98 -3.87
CA PRO A 36 -21.73 25.34 -5.03
C PRO A 36 -21.91 23.84 -4.88
N VAL A 37 -22.53 23.23 -5.88
CA VAL A 37 -22.37 21.80 -6.08
C VAL A 37 -20.87 21.67 -6.29
N ILE A 38 -20.19 21.02 -5.36
CA ILE A 38 -18.89 20.47 -5.69
C ILE A 38 -19.27 19.37 -6.66
N ASN A 39 -19.42 19.72 -7.94
CA ASN A 39 -19.00 18.81 -8.95
C ASN A 39 -17.54 18.61 -8.58
N LEU A 40 -17.21 17.41 -8.15
CA LEU A 40 -15.92 16.86 -8.54
C LEU A 40 -16.01 16.84 -10.07
N GLU A 41 -15.88 18.01 -10.71
CA GLU A 41 -15.23 18.07 -11.99
C GLU A 41 -13.98 17.27 -11.71
N LYS A 42 -13.88 16.13 -12.41
CA LYS A 42 -12.61 15.47 -12.56
C LYS A 42 -11.73 16.59 -13.08
N GLU A 43 -10.99 17.26 -12.20
CA GLU A 43 -9.70 17.77 -12.60
C GLU A 43 -9.12 16.53 -13.27
N GLU A 44 -9.03 16.58 -14.60
CA GLU A 44 -8.31 15.59 -15.35
C GLU A 44 -6.92 15.66 -14.75
N THR A 45 -6.68 14.79 -13.77
CA THR A 45 -5.36 14.61 -13.24
C THR A 45 -4.55 14.30 -14.50
N PRO A 46 -3.48 15.06 -14.81
CA PRO A 46 -2.68 14.82 -16.02
C PRO A 46 -2.08 13.40 -16.05
N PHE A 47 -2.30 12.64 -14.98
CA PHE A 47 -1.87 11.29 -14.75
C PHE A 47 -3.07 10.37 -14.51
N SER A 48 -3.34 9.49 -15.47
CA SER A 48 -4.21 8.33 -15.32
C SER A 48 -3.38 7.07 -15.59
N PHE A 49 -3.46 6.06 -14.73
CA PHE A 49 -2.91 4.75 -15.01
C PHE A 49 -3.90 3.66 -14.60
N SER A 50 -3.86 2.53 -15.29
CA SER A 50 -4.77 1.40 -15.06
C SER A 50 -3.98 0.13 -14.80
N PHE A 51 -4.32 -0.57 -13.74
CA PHE A 51 -3.83 -1.93 -13.51
C PHE A 51 -4.41 -2.88 -14.57
N LEU A 52 -3.60 -3.85 -14.99
CA LEU A 52 -4.09 -4.93 -15.84
C LEU A 52 -5.08 -5.80 -15.06
N GLU A 53 -6.14 -6.24 -15.72
CA GLU A 53 -7.19 -7.03 -15.06
C GLU A 53 -6.67 -8.43 -14.71
N PRO A 54 -6.68 -8.83 -13.42
CA PRO A 54 -6.36 -10.20 -13.05
C PRO A 54 -7.46 -11.16 -13.50
N PHE A 55 -7.09 -12.42 -13.74
CA PHE A 55 -8.08 -13.47 -13.97
C PHE A 55 -8.94 -13.64 -12.72
N TYR A 56 -10.25 -13.42 -12.83
CA TYR A 56 -11.15 -13.46 -11.67
C TYR A 56 -11.27 -14.88 -11.12
N ILE A 57 -11.02 -15.03 -9.81
CA ILE A 57 -11.14 -16.29 -9.08
C ILE A 57 -12.02 -15.99 -7.87
N SER A 58 -13.23 -16.55 -7.84
CA SER A 58 -14.27 -16.28 -6.84
C SER A 58 -14.05 -16.99 -5.50
N ASN A 59 -12.79 -17.21 -5.09
CA ASN A 59 -12.46 -17.97 -3.89
C ASN A 59 -11.64 -17.11 -2.92
N VAL A 60 -11.76 -17.44 -1.63
CA VAL A 60 -10.92 -16.86 -0.58
C VAL A 60 -9.45 -17.11 -0.87
N LEU A 61 -8.72 -16.02 -1.04
CA LEU A 61 -7.31 -16.03 -1.41
C LEU A 61 -6.41 -15.99 -0.18
N ILE A 62 -6.81 -15.22 0.84
CA ILE A 62 -6.11 -15.15 2.13
C ILE A 62 -7.14 -15.28 3.25
N ARG A 63 -6.88 -16.16 4.21
CA ARG A 63 -7.67 -16.31 5.42
C ARG A 63 -6.76 -16.36 6.63
N LEU A 64 -7.04 -15.52 7.60
CA LEU A 64 -6.47 -15.49 8.94
C LEU A 64 -7.54 -16.00 9.89
N LYS A 65 -7.22 -16.98 10.73
CA LYS A 65 -8.15 -17.51 11.73
C LYS A 65 -7.50 -17.54 13.10
N ASP A 66 -8.08 -16.78 14.01
CA ASP A 66 -7.72 -16.68 15.43
C ASP A 66 -6.23 -16.38 15.68
N ILE A 67 -5.64 -15.57 14.80
CA ILE A 67 -4.21 -15.31 14.82
C ILE A 67 -3.81 -14.44 16.01
N SER A 68 -2.79 -14.89 16.73
CA SER A 68 -2.18 -14.15 17.83
C SER A 68 -0.69 -13.96 17.58
N PHE A 69 -0.18 -12.76 17.88
CA PHE A 69 1.25 -12.44 17.75
C PHE A 69 1.81 -11.91 19.06
N LYS A 70 2.90 -12.51 19.54
CA LYS A 70 3.60 -12.10 20.77
C LYS A 70 4.77 -11.18 20.48
N ASN A 71 4.93 -10.14 21.29
CA ASN A 71 6.06 -9.22 21.14
C ASN A 71 7.42 -9.88 21.41
N ALA A 72 7.46 -10.98 22.17
CA ALA A 72 8.68 -11.78 22.35
C ALA A 72 9.20 -12.39 21.04
N MET A 73 8.32 -12.61 20.05
CA MET A 73 8.71 -13.20 18.76
C MET A 73 9.60 -12.27 17.95
N PHE A 74 9.59 -10.94 18.20
CA PHE A 74 10.50 -10.00 17.57
C PHE A 74 11.98 -10.34 17.75
N LYS A 75 12.35 -11.06 18.82
CA LYS A 75 13.75 -11.44 19.10
C LYS A 75 14.28 -12.51 18.15
N ASN A 76 13.41 -13.34 17.60
CA ASN A 76 13.78 -14.52 16.78
C ASN A 76 13.03 -14.56 15.44
N ILE A 77 12.73 -13.40 14.84
CA ILE A 77 12.01 -13.36 13.55
C ILE A 77 12.89 -13.99 12.48
N GLN A 78 12.40 -15.08 11.88
CA GLN A 78 12.92 -15.59 10.62
C GLN A 78 11.98 -15.09 9.51
N ILE A 79 12.53 -14.39 8.52
CA ILE A 79 11.75 -13.93 7.37
C ILE A 79 11.72 -15.06 6.36
N LYS A 80 10.52 -15.59 6.10
CA LYS A 80 10.31 -16.65 5.11
C LYS A 80 10.25 -16.07 3.70
N LYS A 81 10.51 -16.94 2.71
CA LYS A 81 10.25 -16.66 1.29
C LYS A 81 8.91 -17.28 0.91
N ASN A 82 8.02 -16.49 0.33
CA ASN A 82 6.75 -16.96 -0.19
C ASN A 82 6.72 -16.71 -1.70
N GLU A 83 6.62 -17.79 -2.47
CA GLU A 83 6.67 -17.78 -3.94
C GLU A 83 5.49 -17.05 -4.57
N ASN A 84 4.38 -16.91 -3.83
CA ASN A 84 3.17 -16.21 -4.24
C ASN A 84 3.26 -14.69 -4.12
N ILE A 85 4.33 -14.16 -3.50
CA ILE A 85 4.54 -12.72 -3.38
C ILE A 85 5.39 -12.22 -4.54
N ILE A 86 4.85 -11.23 -5.24
CA ILE A 86 5.59 -10.35 -6.12
C ILE A 86 6.05 -9.18 -5.27
N ILE A 87 7.21 -9.34 -4.68
CA ILE A 87 7.98 -8.22 -4.18
C ILE A 87 8.71 -7.71 -5.43
N GLY A 88 8.51 -6.46 -5.85
CA GLY A 88 9.34 -5.89 -6.92
C GLY A 88 10.80 -5.68 -6.50
N ASP A 89 11.15 -6.15 -5.30
CA ASP A 89 12.50 -6.30 -4.81
C ASP A 89 12.93 -7.73 -5.18
N ASN A 90 13.95 -7.88 -6.02
CA ASN A 90 14.86 -9.00 -5.80
C ASN A 90 15.50 -8.74 -4.44
N VAL A 91 14.87 -9.22 -3.37
CA VAL A 91 15.49 -9.31 -2.05
C VAL A 91 16.63 -10.31 -2.19
N ASN A 92 17.76 -9.84 -2.73
CA ASN A 92 19.04 -10.45 -2.43
C ASN A 92 19.21 -10.30 -0.91
N GLU A 93 19.54 -11.43 -0.30
CA GLU A 93 19.53 -11.76 1.13
C GLU A 93 20.40 -10.85 2.03
N THR A 94 20.91 -9.73 1.54
CA THR A 94 21.94 -8.93 2.21
C THR A 94 21.41 -7.68 2.94
N ASN A 95 20.27 -7.12 2.55
CA ASN A 95 19.82 -5.83 3.11
C ASN A 95 18.88 -5.93 4.32
N LEU A 96 18.45 -7.13 4.73
CA LEU A 96 17.71 -7.34 5.98
C LEU A 96 18.62 -7.57 7.20
N LYS A 97 19.94 -7.63 7.00
CA LYS A 97 20.95 -7.68 8.08
C LYS A 97 21.51 -6.31 8.47
N ILE A 98 21.22 -5.25 7.73
CA ILE A 98 21.87 -3.95 7.90
C ILE A 98 20.86 -2.96 8.48
N ASN A 99 20.61 -3.05 9.79
CA ASN A 99 20.19 -1.92 10.65
C ASN A 99 20.22 -2.28 12.15
N LEU A 100 21.14 -3.17 12.55
CA LEU A 100 21.45 -3.43 13.97
C LEU A 100 22.89 -3.05 14.35
N GLU A 101 23.72 -2.59 13.41
CA GLU A 101 25.12 -2.25 13.68
C GLU A 101 25.50 -0.94 13.00
N SER A 102 25.13 0.20 13.61
CA SER A 102 25.86 1.44 13.39
C SER A 102 25.72 2.38 14.59
N SER A 103 26.51 2.12 15.61
CA SER A 103 27.04 3.18 16.47
C SER A 103 28.47 2.82 16.87
N ASN A 104 29.42 3.60 16.33
CA ASN A 104 30.85 3.59 16.58
C ASN A 104 31.24 3.29 18.04
N THR A 105 32.32 2.53 18.26
CA THR A 105 33.61 3.08 18.72
C THR A 105 34.69 2.00 18.81
N ASN A 106 35.92 2.43 18.53
CA ASN A 106 37.15 1.65 18.51
C ASN A 106 37.58 1.12 19.90
N LYS A 107 38.23 -0.06 19.88
CA LYS A 107 39.42 -0.44 20.68
C LYS A 107 39.28 -0.53 22.23
N ILE A 108 39.36 -1.76 22.76
CA ILE A 108 40.45 -2.31 23.62
C ILE A 108 39.92 -3.49 24.48
N GLU A 109 40.83 -4.44 24.63
CA GLU A 109 40.80 -5.73 25.31
C GLU A 109 40.09 -5.80 26.67
N GLY A 110 39.51 -6.98 26.92
CA GLY A 110 39.46 -7.61 28.25
C GLY A 110 38.69 -6.87 29.33
N LEU A 111 37.39 -7.15 29.45
CA LEU A 111 36.70 -7.23 30.75
C LEU A 111 35.31 -7.85 30.55
N VAL A 112 35.10 -8.99 31.19
CA VAL A 112 33.79 -9.58 31.45
C VAL A 112 32.92 -8.49 32.06
N SER A 113 32.04 -7.92 31.26
CA SER A 113 30.99 -7.04 31.72
C SER A 113 29.70 -7.40 31.01
N THR A 114 28.74 -7.72 31.84
CA THR A 114 27.35 -8.01 31.55
C THR A 114 26.77 -6.92 30.65
N ASN A 115 26.70 -7.21 29.34
CA ASN A 115 26.00 -6.35 28.40
C ASN A 115 24.51 -6.36 28.79
N LYS A 116 24.10 -5.26 29.42
CA LYS A 116 22.71 -4.86 29.62
C LYS A 116 22.00 -5.01 28.28
N ILE A 117 21.21 -6.08 28.19
CA ILE A 117 20.19 -6.22 27.16
C ILE A 117 19.24 -5.06 27.40
N ASP A 118 19.21 -4.10 26.48
CA ASP A 118 18.23 -3.02 26.49
C ASP A 118 16.85 -3.66 26.53
N ASN A 119 16.25 -3.60 27.72
CA ASN A 119 14.90 -4.06 27.99
C ASN A 119 13.94 -3.09 27.29
N TYR A 120 13.76 -3.23 25.99
CA TYR A 120 12.54 -2.79 25.32
C TYR A 120 11.39 -3.60 25.91
N LYS A 121 10.86 -3.13 27.04
CA LYS A 121 9.61 -3.61 27.63
C LYS A 121 8.50 -3.17 26.68
N TYR A 122 8.15 -4.04 25.74
CA TYR A 122 6.85 -3.96 25.11
C TYR A 122 5.79 -3.90 26.21
N LYS A 123 4.98 -2.83 26.24
CA LYS A 123 3.97 -2.60 27.31
C LYS A 123 2.98 -3.76 27.47
N HIS A 124 2.80 -4.55 26.42
CA HIS A 124 1.88 -5.68 26.36
C HIS A 124 2.63 -6.93 25.88
N GLU A 125 2.23 -8.11 26.37
CA GLU A 125 2.82 -9.41 25.96
C GLU A 125 2.49 -9.74 24.49
N PHE A 126 1.30 -9.35 24.03
CA PHE A 126 0.79 -9.58 22.69
C PHE A 126 0.63 -8.27 21.92
N LEU A 127 0.93 -8.31 20.63
CA LEU A 127 0.65 -7.23 19.69
C LEU A 127 -0.82 -7.23 19.28
N PHE A 128 -1.35 -8.42 18.97
CA PHE A 128 -2.78 -8.69 18.76
C PHE A 128 -3.11 -10.13 19.15
N LYS A 129 -4.39 -10.37 19.47
CA LYS A 129 -4.94 -11.68 19.85
C LYS A 129 -6.21 -11.97 19.06
N ASN A 130 -6.38 -13.23 18.67
CA ASN A 130 -7.57 -13.78 18.02
C ASN A 130 -8.06 -12.94 16.83
N ALA A 131 -7.13 -12.51 15.97
CA ALA A 131 -7.45 -11.77 14.76
C ALA A 131 -7.91 -12.75 13.66
N SER A 132 -9.14 -12.58 13.19
CA SER A 132 -9.74 -13.38 12.14
C SER A 132 -10.19 -12.49 10.98
N PHE A 133 -9.77 -12.83 9.77
CA PHE A 133 -9.97 -11.98 8.61
C PHE A 133 -9.87 -12.75 7.29
N GLU A 134 -10.63 -12.37 6.27
CA GLU A 134 -10.65 -13.01 4.94
C GLU A 134 -10.52 -11.97 3.83
N VAL A 135 -9.79 -12.33 2.77
CA VAL A 135 -9.53 -11.49 1.60
C VAL A 135 -9.86 -12.23 0.32
N ASP A 136 -10.71 -11.60 -0.46
CA ASP A 136 -11.14 -11.99 -1.80
C ASP A 136 -10.74 -10.91 -2.81
N MET A 137 -10.99 -11.13 -4.10
CA MET A 137 -10.71 -10.13 -5.14
C MET A 137 -11.55 -8.85 -5.04
N ASP A 138 -12.76 -8.96 -4.49
CA ASP A 138 -13.64 -7.80 -4.33
C ASP A 138 -13.36 -7.03 -3.03
N SER A 139 -12.45 -7.53 -2.19
CA SER A 139 -12.15 -6.89 -0.92
C SER A 139 -11.42 -5.56 -1.10
N ARG A 140 -11.87 -4.53 -0.37
CA ARG A 140 -11.21 -3.22 -0.24
C ARG A 140 -11.05 -2.94 1.23
N ILE A 141 -9.84 -3.10 1.73
CA ILE A 141 -9.55 -3.19 3.15
C ILE A 141 -8.56 -2.09 3.48
N ALA A 142 -8.72 -1.46 4.63
CA ALA A 142 -7.79 -0.46 5.13
C ALA A 142 -7.37 -0.83 6.55
N ILE A 143 -6.07 -1.03 6.78
CA ILE A 143 -5.53 -1.31 8.11
C ILE A 143 -5.24 0.02 8.82
N CYS A 144 -6.06 0.38 9.81
CA CYS A 144 -5.93 1.62 10.57
C CYS A 144 -5.38 1.37 11.98
N GLY A 145 -4.65 2.35 12.52
CA GLY A 145 -3.99 2.24 13.84
C GLY A 145 -2.95 3.33 14.05
N VAL A 146 -2.48 3.49 15.29
CA VAL A 146 -1.37 4.40 15.61
C VAL A 146 -0.03 3.78 15.19
N ASN A 147 1.01 4.59 15.06
CA ASN A 147 2.36 4.08 14.78
C ASN A 147 2.80 3.14 15.90
N GLY A 148 3.40 1.99 15.53
CA GLY A 148 3.76 0.94 16.48
C GLY A 148 2.61 0.02 16.90
N SER A 149 1.40 0.16 16.33
CA SER A 149 0.28 -0.79 16.56
C SER A 149 0.47 -2.16 15.91
N GLY A 150 1.47 -2.32 15.03
CA GLY A 150 1.76 -3.59 14.36
C GLY A 150 1.17 -3.75 12.96
N LYS A 151 0.77 -2.67 12.27
CA LYS A 151 0.22 -2.74 10.90
C LYS A 151 1.16 -3.46 9.93
N THR A 152 2.40 -3.01 9.83
CA THR A 152 3.42 -3.63 8.97
C THR A 152 3.70 -5.07 9.41
N THR A 153 3.61 -5.37 10.72
CA THR A 153 3.73 -6.75 11.21
C THR A 153 2.56 -7.62 10.74
N LEU A 154 1.33 -7.10 10.79
CA LEU A 154 0.15 -7.80 10.28
C LEU A 154 0.25 -8.02 8.76
N ILE A 155 0.72 -7.03 8.00
CA ILE A 155 0.97 -7.17 6.55
C ILE A 155 2.01 -8.28 6.29
N LYS A 156 3.12 -8.30 7.03
CA LYS A 156 4.13 -9.36 6.89
C LYS A 156 3.59 -10.75 7.23
N ILE A 157 2.66 -10.85 8.18
CA ILE A 157 1.97 -12.10 8.49
C ILE A 157 1.01 -12.50 7.35
N ILE A 158 0.23 -11.56 6.81
CA ILE A 158 -0.65 -11.79 5.65
C ILE A 158 0.14 -12.31 4.45
N LEU A 159 1.37 -11.81 4.27
CA LEU A 159 2.30 -12.24 3.24
C LEU A 159 2.96 -13.59 3.56
N ASP A 160 2.71 -14.22 4.71
CA ASP A 160 3.41 -15.41 5.19
C ASP A 160 4.94 -15.23 5.29
N LEU A 161 5.39 -14.00 5.58
CA LEU A 161 6.80 -13.68 5.79
C LEU A 161 7.25 -13.91 7.24
N ILE A 162 6.31 -13.91 8.19
CA ILE A 162 6.60 -14.06 9.63
C ILE A 162 5.63 -15.08 10.23
N ASP A 163 6.16 -15.94 11.09
CA ASP A 163 5.38 -16.90 11.87
C ASP A 163 4.47 -16.25 12.91
N VAL A 164 3.33 -16.89 13.15
CA VAL A 164 2.38 -16.50 14.18
C VAL A 164 2.57 -17.32 15.45
N PHE A 165 2.17 -16.79 16.60
CA PHE A 165 2.27 -17.54 17.86
C PHE A 165 1.18 -18.61 17.95
N ASP A 166 -0.02 -18.27 17.54
CA ASP A 166 -1.21 -19.12 17.57
C ASP A 166 -2.15 -18.71 16.43
N GLY A 167 -3.02 -19.63 16.02
CA GLY A 167 -3.94 -19.47 14.89
C GLY A 167 -3.43 -20.04 13.56
N GLU A 168 -4.26 -19.93 12.53
CA GLU A 168 -4.03 -20.52 11.21
C GLU A 168 -4.03 -19.43 10.13
N LEU A 169 -2.97 -19.41 9.32
CA LEU A 169 -2.89 -18.61 8.09
C LEU A 169 -3.06 -19.54 6.88
N TYR A 170 -4.03 -19.22 6.03
CA TYR A 170 -4.24 -19.89 4.75
C TYR A 170 -4.04 -18.90 3.61
N VAL A 171 -3.10 -19.19 2.72
CA VAL A 171 -2.87 -18.47 1.46
C VAL A 171 -3.08 -19.45 0.32
N SER A 172 -3.97 -19.10 -0.62
CA SER A 172 -4.25 -19.94 -1.78
C SER A 172 -3.06 -19.97 -2.73
N ASN A 173 -2.73 -21.12 -3.31
CA ASN A 173 -1.69 -21.25 -4.36
C ASN A 173 -2.04 -20.49 -5.65
N LYS A 174 -3.29 -20.04 -5.79
CA LYS A 174 -3.74 -19.20 -6.91
C LYS A 174 -3.64 -17.71 -6.59
N ALA A 175 -3.31 -17.34 -5.35
CA ALA A 175 -3.13 -15.96 -4.95
C ALA A 175 -1.82 -15.44 -5.56
N ASN A 176 -1.93 -14.40 -6.36
CA ASN A 176 -0.77 -13.67 -6.88
C ASN A 176 -0.76 -12.31 -6.17
N ILE A 177 0.12 -12.12 -5.20
CA ILE A 177 0.06 -10.98 -4.29
C ILE A 177 1.14 -9.97 -4.71
N GLY A 178 0.73 -8.75 -5.08
CA GLY A 178 1.64 -7.63 -5.28
C GLY A 178 1.83 -6.87 -3.97
N TYR A 179 3.06 -6.72 -3.50
CA TYR A 179 3.36 -5.95 -2.29
C TYR A 179 4.12 -4.67 -2.63
N TYR A 180 3.53 -3.52 -2.28
CA TYR A 180 4.15 -2.20 -2.38
C TYR A 180 4.51 -1.72 -0.98
N SER A 181 5.80 -1.75 -0.65
CA SER A 181 6.32 -1.28 0.64
C SER A 181 6.70 0.20 0.60
N GLN A 182 6.89 0.81 1.77
CA GLN A 182 7.40 2.17 1.90
C GLN A 182 8.76 2.36 1.20
N TYR A 183 9.65 1.36 1.24
CA TYR A 183 10.99 1.39 0.64
C TYR A 183 11.02 0.90 -0.80
N HIS A 184 9.86 0.64 -1.40
CA HIS A 184 9.80 0.01 -2.71
C HIS A 184 10.35 0.89 -3.84
N VAL A 185 10.32 2.21 -3.66
CA VAL A 185 10.97 3.15 -4.57
C VAL A 185 12.50 3.06 -4.47
N ASP A 186 13.03 2.77 -3.28
CA ASP A 186 14.47 2.68 -3.04
C ASP A 186 15.08 1.37 -3.57
N SER A 187 14.25 0.36 -3.88
CA SER A 187 14.71 -0.87 -4.52
C SER A 187 14.93 -0.74 -6.03
N LEU A 188 14.48 0.37 -6.64
CA LEU A 188 14.75 0.65 -8.04
C LEU A 188 16.24 0.92 -8.24
N ASN A 189 16.87 0.27 -9.23
CA ASN A 189 18.28 0.48 -9.49
C ASN A 189 18.47 1.88 -10.11
N PRO A 190 19.20 2.80 -9.46
CA PRO A 190 19.33 4.18 -9.92
C PRO A 190 20.00 4.28 -11.29
N ILE A 191 20.85 3.32 -11.65
CA ILE A 191 21.62 3.30 -12.90
C ILE A 191 20.76 2.83 -14.08
N PHE A 192 19.78 1.97 -13.82
CA PHE A 192 18.94 1.42 -14.89
C PHE A 192 17.97 2.46 -15.41
N ASN A 193 17.56 2.30 -16.66
CA ASN A 193 16.39 2.98 -17.18
C ASN A 193 15.11 2.17 -16.87
N SER A 194 13.94 2.76 -17.15
CA SER A 194 12.64 2.15 -16.82
C SER A 194 12.44 0.78 -17.48
N ILE A 195 12.93 0.62 -18.72
CA ILE A 195 12.79 -0.61 -19.50
C ILE A 195 13.72 -1.70 -18.96
N GLN A 196 14.97 -1.36 -18.70
CA GLN A 196 15.97 -2.26 -18.11
C GLN A 196 15.52 -2.73 -16.73
N GLN A 197 14.93 -1.86 -15.91
CA GLN A 197 14.40 -2.25 -14.61
C GLN A 197 13.27 -3.28 -14.74
N LEU A 198 12.34 -3.08 -15.68
CA LEU A 198 11.27 -4.05 -15.95
C LEU A 198 11.84 -5.39 -16.42
N GLN A 199 12.79 -5.35 -17.35
CA GLN A 199 13.47 -6.54 -17.87
C GLN A 199 14.25 -7.27 -16.78
N TYR A 200 14.94 -6.54 -15.90
CA TYR A 200 15.68 -7.10 -14.78
C TYR A 200 14.74 -7.83 -13.81
N ASN A 201 13.68 -7.16 -13.35
CA ASN A 201 12.69 -7.74 -12.44
C ASN A 201 11.96 -8.96 -13.02
N TYR A 202 11.86 -9.04 -14.35
CA TYR A 202 11.18 -10.12 -15.05
C TYR A 202 12.07 -10.80 -16.10
N SER A 203 13.32 -11.07 -15.73
CA SER A 203 14.34 -11.63 -16.63
C SER A 203 13.88 -12.96 -17.27
N SER A 204 13.08 -13.74 -16.54
CA SER A 204 12.52 -15.02 -17.03
C SER A 204 11.54 -14.88 -18.20
N LYS A 205 10.96 -13.69 -18.44
CA LYS A 205 9.96 -13.46 -19.50
C LYS A 205 10.57 -12.97 -20.82
N ASN A 206 11.88 -12.69 -20.89
CA ASN A 206 12.55 -12.16 -22.10
C ASN A 206 11.78 -11.01 -22.78
N ILE A 207 11.39 -10.01 -21.99
CA ILE A 207 10.57 -8.87 -22.44
C ILE A 207 11.35 -8.05 -23.47
N LYS A 208 10.79 -7.90 -24.67
CA LYS A 208 11.37 -7.04 -25.71
C LYS A 208 11.15 -5.56 -25.38
N GLU A 209 12.06 -4.71 -25.84
CA GLU A 209 11.98 -3.25 -25.61
C GLU A 209 10.66 -2.65 -26.11
N GLU A 210 10.23 -3.03 -27.33
CA GLU A 210 8.96 -2.56 -27.91
C GLU A 210 7.73 -2.94 -27.06
N GLU A 211 7.76 -4.10 -26.40
CA GLU A 211 6.68 -4.56 -25.54
C GLU A 211 6.66 -3.77 -24.22
N ALA A 212 7.83 -3.52 -23.63
CA ALA A 212 7.98 -2.70 -22.45
C ALA A 212 7.49 -1.26 -22.70
N ILE A 213 7.83 -0.66 -23.84
CA ILE A 213 7.36 0.68 -24.23
C ILE A 213 5.84 0.70 -24.37
N LYS A 214 5.27 -0.27 -25.09
CA LYS A 214 3.81 -0.41 -25.21
C LYS A 214 3.14 -0.55 -23.86
N TYR A 215 3.75 -1.30 -22.94
CA TYR A 215 3.26 -1.47 -21.57
C TYR A 215 3.28 -0.15 -20.80
N PHE A 216 4.43 0.52 -20.72
CA PHE A 216 4.55 1.77 -19.97
C PHE A 216 3.73 2.92 -20.54
N ASN A 217 3.49 2.93 -21.85
CA ASN A 217 2.57 3.87 -22.48
C ASN A 217 1.12 3.69 -21.98
N LYS A 218 0.69 2.47 -21.64
CA LYS A 218 -0.63 2.23 -20.99
C LYS A 218 -0.71 2.79 -19.57
N PHE A 219 0.44 3.01 -18.93
CA PHE A 219 0.56 3.63 -17.60
C PHE A 219 0.77 5.15 -17.67
N ASN A 220 0.63 5.76 -18.87
CA ASN A 220 0.90 7.17 -19.13
C ASN A 220 2.28 7.62 -18.61
N ILE A 221 3.30 6.78 -18.80
CA ILE A 221 4.70 7.17 -18.64
C ILE A 221 5.21 7.61 -20.01
N GLN A 222 5.73 8.84 -20.09
CA GLN A 222 6.19 9.40 -21.37
C GLN A 222 7.41 8.64 -21.88
N THR A 223 7.50 8.47 -23.21
CA THR A 223 8.55 7.67 -23.86
C THR A 223 9.96 8.22 -23.67
N ASN A 224 10.12 9.54 -23.60
CA ASN A 224 11.40 10.20 -23.28
C ASN A 224 11.95 9.75 -21.92
N ILE A 225 11.09 9.63 -20.91
CA ILE A 225 11.46 9.25 -19.54
C ILE A 225 11.90 7.77 -19.47
N LEU A 226 11.43 6.91 -20.39
CA LEU A 226 11.73 5.48 -20.35
C LEU A 226 13.20 5.15 -20.56
N TYR A 227 13.92 6.01 -21.28
CA TYR A 227 15.34 5.87 -21.59
C TYR A 227 16.25 6.56 -20.59
N GLU A 228 15.71 7.47 -19.78
CA GLU A 228 16.46 8.16 -18.75
C GLU A 228 16.82 7.21 -17.59
N PRO A 229 17.99 7.38 -16.98
CA PRO A 229 18.34 6.67 -15.76
C PRO A 229 17.35 6.99 -14.62
N ILE A 230 17.03 5.99 -13.80
CA ILE A 230 16.06 6.12 -12.71
C ILE A 230 16.45 7.20 -11.71
N TYR A 231 17.75 7.46 -11.49
CA TYR A 231 18.18 8.52 -10.56
C TYR A 231 17.70 9.93 -10.96
N VAL A 232 17.47 10.18 -12.26
CA VAL A 232 17.01 11.46 -12.82
C VAL A 232 15.51 11.69 -12.56
N LEU A 233 14.76 10.60 -12.36
CA LEU A 233 13.30 10.65 -12.19
C LEU A 233 12.89 11.37 -10.90
N SER A 234 11.81 12.13 -10.97
CA SER A 234 11.16 12.70 -9.79
C SER A 234 10.60 11.60 -8.87
N GLY A 235 10.36 11.91 -7.59
CA GLY A 235 9.76 10.95 -6.65
C GLY A 235 8.42 10.37 -7.12
N GLY A 236 7.56 11.22 -7.71
CA GLY A 236 6.29 10.80 -8.31
C GLY A 236 6.49 9.88 -9.52
N GLN A 237 7.46 10.19 -10.40
CA GLN A 237 7.81 9.34 -11.55
C GLN A 237 8.35 7.97 -11.11
N LYS A 238 9.25 7.94 -10.11
CA LYS A 238 9.78 6.68 -9.55
C LYS A 238 8.67 5.84 -8.92
N SER A 239 7.76 6.46 -8.20
CA SER A 239 6.65 5.75 -7.57
C SER A 239 5.69 5.16 -8.61
N LYS A 240 5.39 5.92 -9.68
CA LYS A 240 4.61 5.43 -10.81
C LYS A 240 5.31 4.26 -11.52
N LEU A 241 6.63 4.37 -11.74
CA LEU A 241 7.43 3.29 -12.33
C LEU A 241 7.37 2.03 -11.44
N ALA A 242 7.57 2.17 -10.13
CA ALA A 242 7.49 1.06 -9.18
C ALA A 242 6.12 0.38 -9.20
N LEU A 243 5.03 1.15 -9.19
CA LEU A 243 3.66 0.63 -9.32
C LEU A 243 3.43 -0.05 -10.68
N ALA A 244 3.93 0.52 -11.77
CA ALA A 244 3.82 -0.07 -13.10
C ALA A 244 4.59 -1.40 -13.18
N ILE A 245 5.78 -1.48 -12.60
CA ILE A 245 6.54 -2.73 -12.53
C ILE A 245 5.77 -3.78 -11.71
N LEU A 246 5.22 -3.40 -10.56
CA LEU A 246 4.43 -4.30 -9.72
C LEU A 246 3.17 -4.82 -10.45
N ALA A 247 2.48 -3.93 -11.16
CA ALA A 247 1.28 -4.26 -11.92
C ALA A 247 1.54 -5.19 -13.11
N TYR A 248 2.78 -5.28 -13.61
CA TYR A 248 3.11 -6.05 -14.81
C TYR A 248 2.85 -7.56 -14.69
N LYS A 249 2.89 -8.08 -13.46
CA LYS A 249 2.57 -9.48 -13.18
C LYS A 249 1.09 -9.76 -12.95
N ASN A 250 0.23 -8.76 -13.11
CA ASN A 250 -1.23 -8.86 -12.90
C ASN A 250 -1.55 -9.50 -11.54
N PRO A 251 -1.16 -8.85 -10.43
CA PRO A 251 -1.52 -9.35 -9.12
C PRO A 251 -3.05 -9.45 -9.00
N ASN A 252 -3.50 -10.43 -8.23
CA ASN A 252 -4.90 -10.67 -7.89
C ASN A 252 -5.26 -9.95 -6.58
N ILE A 253 -4.25 -9.75 -5.71
CA ILE A 253 -4.32 -8.94 -4.49
C ILE A 253 -3.17 -7.96 -4.49
N LEU A 254 -3.46 -6.70 -4.18
CA LEU A 254 -2.47 -5.64 -4.00
C LEU A 254 -2.45 -5.21 -2.54
N ILE A 255 -1.27 -5.24 -1.91
CA ILE A 255 -1.06 -4.79 -0.53
C ILE A 255 -0.18 -3.56 -0.56
N LEU A 256 -0.64 -2.46 0.03
CA LEU A 256 0.03 -1.17 0.01
C LEU A 256 0.37 -0.70 1.43
N ASP A 257 1.65 -0.71 1.80
CA ASP A 257 2.12 -0.19 3.09
C ASP A 257 2.58 1.27 2.95
N GLU A 258 1.81 2.19 3.54
CA GLU A 258 2.02 3.65 3.48
C GLU A 258 2.36 4.22 2.09
N PRO A 259 1.51 3.97 1.07
CA PRO A 259 1.83 4.29 -0.33
C PRO A 259 1.92 5.80 -0.62
N SER A 260 1.44 6.67 0.27
CA SER A 260 1.42 8.13 0.07
C SER A 260 2.69 8.86 0.54
N ASN A 261 3.60 8.20 1.25
CA ASN A 261 4.70 8.89 1.95
C ASN A 261 5.70 9.61 1.03
N HIS A 262 5.87 9.14 -0.19
CA HIS A 262 6.84 9.67 -1.16
C HIS A 262 6.16 10.23 -2.42
N LEU A 263 4.84 10.41 -2.39
CA LEU A 263 4.05 10.89 -3.50
C LEU A 263 3.73 12.38 -3.35
N ASP A 264 3.83 13.12 -4.46
CA ASP A 264 3.21 14.42 -4.58
C ASP A 264 1.68 14.29 -4.72
N ILE A 265 0.97 15.41 -4.57
CA ILE A 265 -0.50 15.39 -4.54
C ILE A 265 -1.11 14.87 -5.84
N GLU A 266 -0.47 15.17 -6.98
CA GLU A 266 -0.90 14.72 -8.31
C GLU A 266 -0.75 13.20 -8.45
N SER A 267 0.36 12.63 -7.96
CA SER A 267 0.58 11.19 -7.97
C SER A 267 -0.33 10.45 -6.99
N VAL A 268 -0.65 11.04 -5.83
CA VAL A 268 -1.66 10.49 -4.90
C VAL A 268 -3.03 10.40 -5.57
N GLN A 269 -3.46 11.46 -6.26
CA GLN A 269 -4.74 11.44 -6.98
C GLN A 269 -4.77 10.39 -8.09
N ALA A 270 -3.68 10.28 -8.85
CA ALA A 270 -3.54 9.25 -9.89
C ALA A 270 -3.61 7.83 -9.28
N LEU A 271 -2.98 7.60 -8.13
CA LEU A 271 -3.04 6.34 -7.42
C LEU A 271 -4.47 6.03 -6.96
N ILE A 272 -5.19 7.00 -6.41
CA ILE A 272 -6.59 6.83 -6.00
C ILE A 272 -7.46 6.40 -7.19
N VAL A 273 -7.31 7.06 -8.34
CA VAL A 273 -8.04 6.70 -9.57
C VAL A 273 -7.71 5.28 -10.01
N ALA A 274 -6.43 4.90 -10.01
CA ALA A 274 -6.00 3.57 -10.41
C ALA A 274 -6.53 2.47 -9.47
N LEU A 275 -6.50 2.69 -8.16
CA LEU A 275 -7.02 1.76 -7.16
C LEU A 275 -8.55 1.60 -7.24
N ASN A 276 -9.26 2.66 -7.61
CA ASN A 276 -10.71 2.59 -7.85
C ASN A 276 -11.07 1.75 -9.08
N LEU A 277 -10.21 1.74 -10.12
CA LEU A 277 -10.43 0.98 -11.35
C LEU A 277 -9.90 -0.47 -11.27
N TYR A 278 -9.00 -0.75 -10.33
CA TYR A 278 -8.45 -2.08 -10.14
C TYR A 278 -9.55 -3.07 -9.74
N LYS A 279 -9.55 -4.26 -10.34
CA LYS A 279 -10.55 -5.32 -10.12
C LYS A 279 -10.07 -6.44 -9.18
N GLY A 280 -8.83 -6.37 -8.71
CA GLY A 280 -8.30 -7.30 -7.69
C GLY A 280 -8.54 -6.79 -6.26
N GLY A 281 -8.19 -7.62 -5.27
CA GLY A 281 -8.34 -7.28 -3.85
C GLY A 281 -7.31 -6.24 -3.42
N ILE A 282 -7.68 -5.33 -2.51
CA ILE A 282 -6.79 -4.28 -2.01
C ILE A 282 -6.74 -4.30 -0.48
N ILE A 283 -5.53 -4.24 0.09
CA ILE A 283 -5.26 -4.12 1.53
C ILE A 283 -4.35 -2.92 1.79
#